data_AF-A0A392NYC1-F1
#
_entry.id   AF-A0A392NYC1-F1
#
_cell.length_a   1.000
_cell.length_b   1.000
_cell.length_c   1.000
_cell.angle_alpha   90.00
_cell.angle_beta   90.00
_cell.angle_gamma   90.00
#
_symmetry.space_group_name_H-M   'P 1'
#
loop_
_entity.id
_entity.type
_entity.pdbx_description
1 polymer ?
#
loop_
_entity_poly.entity_id
_entity_poly.type
_entity_poly.pdbx_seq_one_letter_code
_entity_poly.pdbx_strand_id
1 'polypeptide(L)'
;MGGGSSDEENLGTRWKECSEILKSCLQCIILPIGSLPVGLCVHRALLFKVLADLINLPCRIAKGCKYCRKDMGASCIVQFGSD
;
A
#
# COMPACT_ATOMS: atom_id res chain seq x y z
N MET A 1 -1.53 6.48 -4.88
CA MET A 1 -0.74 5.46 -4.13
C MET A 1 0.52 4.91 -4.84
N GLY A 2 0.91 5.36 -6.05
CA GLY A 2 2.01 4.74 -6.82
C GLY A 2 3.33 5.53 -6.95
N GLY A 3 3.44 6.73 -6.36
CA GLY A 3 4.61 7.60 -6.51
C GLY A 3 5.68 7.41 -5.42
N GLY A 4 6.89 7.91 -5.68
CA GLY A 4 7.93 8.07 -4.65
C GLY A 4 7.50 9.07 -3.58
N SER A 5 7.99 8.90 -2.36
CA SER A 5 7.77 9.85 -1.27
C SER A 5 9.11 10.27 -0.71
N SER A 6 9.39 11.57 -0.73
CA SER A 6 10.59 12.17 -0.15
C SER A 6 10.52 12.25 1.37
N ASP A 7 9.31 12.12 1.93
CA ASP A 7 9.01 12.44 3.32
C ASP A 7 8.08 11.35 3.91
N GLU A 8 8.68 10.20 4.23
CA GLU A 8 7.96 9.04 4.78
C GLU A 8 7.34 9.36 6.16
N GLU A 9 7.89 10.33 6.88
CA GLU A 9 7.42 10.72 8.21
C GLU A 9 6.01 11.33 8.16
N ASN A 10 5.71 12.12 7.12
CA ASN A 10 4.42 12.79 6.98
C ASN A 10 3.35 11.97 6.20
N LEU A 11 3.71 10.81 5.66
CA LEU A 11 2.77 9.96 4.92
C LEU A 11 1.58 9.49 5.76
N GLY A 12 1.81 9.25 7.07
CA GLY A 12 0.75 8.84 8.00
C GLY A 12 -0.34 9.88 8.16
N THR A 13 0.05 11.14 8.39
CA THR A 13 -0.86 12.27 8.56
C THR A 13 -1.68 12.50 7.29
N ARG A 14 -1.00 12.57 6.14
CA ARG A 14 -1.67 12.76 4.84
C ARG A 14 -2.61 11.63 4.49
N TRP A 15 -2.21 10.38 4.74
CA TRP A 15 -3.08 9.23 4.53
C TRP A 15 -4.33 9.31 5.39
N LYS A 16 -4.19 9.68 6.67
CA LYS A 16 -5.33 9.83 7.58
C LYS A 16 -6.30 10.89 7.06
N GLU A 17 -5.80 12.08 6.72
CA GLU A 17 -6.61 13.17 6.17
C GLU A 17 -7.36 12.75 4.89
N CYS A 18 -6.64 12.22 3.89
CA CYS A 18 -7.27 11.77 2.65
C CYS A 18 -8.28 10.63 2.87
N SER A 19 -8.00 9.74 3.84
CA SER A 19 -8.91 8.63 4.16
C SER A 19 -10.22 9.12 4.78
N GLU A 20 -10.18 10.10 5.69
CA GLU A 20 -11.40 10.64 6.31
C GLU A 20 -12.24 11.42 5.29
N ILE A 21 -11.61 12.20 4.43
CA ILE A 21 -12.31 12.87 3.32
C ILE A 21 -13.01 11.84 2.43
N LEU A 22 -12.30 10.79 2.00
CA LEU A 22 -12.87 9.79 1.12
C LEU A 22 -13.99 8.99 1.78
N LYS A 23 -13.85 8.63 3.06
CA LYS A 23 -14.93 8.00 3.84
C LYS A 23 -16.18 8.88 3.90
N SER A 24 -16.00 10.19 4.12
CA SER A 24 -17.09 11.16 4.13
C SER A 24 -17.76 11.29 2.77
N CYS A 25 -17.01 11.30 1.67
CA CYS A 25 -17.58 11.36 0.32
C CYS A 25 -18.35 10.08 -0.04
N LEU A 26 -17.84 8.91 0.36
CA LEU A 26 -18.45 7.61 0.05
C LEU A 26 -19.52 7.17 1.07
N GLN A 27 -19.63 7.86 2.21
CA GLN A 27 -20.46 7.45 3.36
C GLN A 27 -20.17 5.99 3.78
N CYS A 28 -18.89 5.61 3.78
CA CYS A 28 -18.45 4.22 3.88
C CYS A 28 -17.07 4.12 4.54
N ILE A 29 -16.84 3.08 5.35
CA ILE A 29 -15.53 2.80 5.95
C ILE A 29 -14.61 1.95 5.07
N ILE A 30 -15.17 1.31 4.04
CA ILE A 30 -14.45 0.50 3.05
C ILE A 30 -13.95 1.44 1.94
N LEU A 31 -12.64 1.51 1.80
CA LEU A 31 -11.99 2.33 0.77
C LEU A 31 -11.52 1.44 -0.37
N PRO A 32 -11.96 1.67 -1.62
CA PRO A 32 -11.46 0.91 -2.75
C PRO A 32 -9.95 1.08 -2.91
N ILE A 33 -9.26 -0.03 -3.19
CA ILE A 33 -7.80 -0.01 -3.35
C ILE A 33 -7.44 0.90 -4.54
N GLY A 34 -6.47 1.80 -4.33
CA GLY A 34 -6.05 2.76 -5.35
C GLY A 34 -6.84 4.08 -5.39
N SER A 35 -7.97 4.21 -4.69
CA SER A 35 -8.71 5.48 -4.62
C SER A 35 -8.03 6.56 -3.78
N LEU A 36 -7.06 6.19 -2.95
CA LEU A 36 -6.29 7.15 -2.15
C LEU A 36 -5.10 7.73 -2.93
N PRO A 37 -4.83 9.04 -2.82
CA PRO A 37 -3.68 9.65 -3.47
C PRO A 37 -2.36 9.19 -2.82
N VAL A 38 -2.35 8.99 -1.51
CA VAL A 38 -1.21 8.53 -0.71
C VAL A 38 -1.52 7.21 -0.02
N GLY A 39 -0.51 6.38 0.23
CA GLY A 39 -0.68 5.11 0.92
C GLY A 39 0.54 4.74 1.75
N LEU A 40 0.29 4.17 2.92
CA LEU A 40 1.30 3.51 3.74
C LEU A 40 1.87 2.27 3.05
N CYS A 41 3.00 1.77 3.55
CA CYS A 41 3.65 0.55 3.07
C CYS A 41 2.69 -0.64 2.92
N VAL A 42 1.80 -0.89 3.88
CA VAL A 42 0.78 -1.95 3.78
C VAL A 42 -0.17 -1.77 2.60
N HIS A 43 -0.69 -0.55 2.39
CA HIS A 43 -1.60 -0.27 1.30
C HIS A 43 -0.89 -0.38 -0.06
N ARG A 44 0.37 0.05 -0.13
CA ARG A 44 1.20 -0.07 -1.34
C ARG A 44 1.52 -1.52 -1.66
N ALA A 45 1.86 -2.34 -0.66
CA ALA A 45 2.06 -3.77 -0.84
C ALA A 45 0.78 -4.46 -1.32
N LEU A 46 -0.38 -4.12 -0.76
CA LEU A 46 -1.67 -4.65 -1.19
C LEU A 46 -2.00 -4.26 -2.64
N LEU A 47 -1.82 -2.99 -3.00
CA LEU A 47 -2.02 -2.52 -4.37
C LEU A 47 -1.10 -3.25 -5.36
N PHE A 48 0.20 -3.41 -5.02
CA PHE A 48 1.12 -4.18 -5.83
C PHE A 48 0.64 -5.62 -6.01
N LYS A 49 0.23 -6.30 -4.93
CA LYS A 49 -0.25 -7.68 -4.99
C LYS A 49 -1.44 -7.83 -5.94
N VAL A 50 -2.44 -6.96 -5.82
CA VAL A 50 -3.61 -6.95 -6.72
C VAL A 50 -3.18 -6.78 -8.17
N LEU A 51 -2.28 -5.83 -8.46
CA LEU A 51 -1.80 -5.60 -9.83
C LEU A 51 -0.94 -6.75 -10.36
N ALA A 52 -0.12 -7.36 -9.50
CA ALA A 52 0.70 -8.52 -9.85
C ALA A 52 -0.15 -9.75 -10.16
N ASP A 53 -1.23 -9.97 -9.39
CA ASP A 53 -2.16 -11.07 -9.63
C ASP A 53 -2.87 -10.94 -10.98
N LEU A 54 -3.18 -9.71 -11.43
CA LEU A 54 -3.78 -9.47 -12.75
C LEU A 54 -2.89 -9.94 -13.92
N ILE A 55 -1.58 -9.96 -13.73
CA ILE A 55 -0.60 -10.40 -14.75
C ILE A 55 0.01 -11.76 -14.41
N ASN A 56 -0.56 -12.49 -13.44
CA ASN A 56 -0.05 -13.77 -12.94
C ASN A 56 1.42 -13.72 -12.48
N LEU A 57 1.88 -12.59 -11.96
CA LEU A 57 3.23 -12.47 -11.39
C LEU A 57 3.26 -13.10 -9.99
N PRO A 58 4.00 -14.21 -9.77
CA PRO A 58 4.03 -14.88 -8.48
C PRO A 58 4.64 -13.98 -7.41
N CYS A 59 3.83 -13.62 -6.42
CA CYS A 59 4.27 -12.83 -5.28
C CYS A 59 3.42 -13.07 -4.03
N ARG A 60 3.96 -12.72 -2.86
CA ARG A 60 3.25 -12.81 -1.57
C ARG A 60 3.54 -11.58 -0.71
N ILE A 61 2.56 -11.17 0.09
CA ILE A 61 2.74 -10.11 1.09
C ILE A 61 3.43 -10.71 2.31
N ALA A 62 4.51 -10.07 2.76
CA ALA A 62 5.20 -10.38 4.00
C ALA A 62 5.06 -9.23 5.01
N LYS A 63 5.00 -9.58 6.29
CA LYS A 63 5.11 -8.62 7.39
C LYS A 63 6.55 -8.12 7.47
N GLY A 64 6.70 -6.83 7.71
CA GLY A 64 7.96 -6.12 7.70
C GLY A 64 8.19 -5.38 6.38
N CYS A 65 8.92 -4.28 6.45
CA CYS A 65 9.40 -3.55 5.29
C CYS A 65 10.86 -3.22 5.51
N LYS A 66 11.73 -3.57 4.55
CA LYS A 66 13.17 -3.25 4.63
C LYS A 66 13.42 -1.75 4.74
N TYR A 67 12.54 -0.94 4.14
CA TYR A 67 12.73 0.50 4.01
C TYR A 67 11.99 1.32 5.07
N CYS A 68 10.88 0.78 5.62
CA CYS A 68 10.12 1.48 6.66
C CYS A 68 10.51 0.94 8.04
N ARG A 69 11.05 1.80 8.91
CA ARG A 69 11.42 1.44 10.30
C ARG A 69 10.21 1.34 11.25
N LYS A 70 9.07 0.84 10.77
CA LYS A 70 7.79 0.87 11.49
C LYS A 70 7.25 -0.54 11.68
N ASP A 71 6.75 -0.84 12.88
CA ASP A 71 6.29 -2.18 13.28
C ASP A 71 5.15 -2.78 12.42
N MET A 72 4.42 -1.91 11.70
CA MET A 72 3.37 -2.30 10.76
C MET A 72 3.81 -2.23 9.29
N GLY A 73 5.11 -2.35 9.03
CA GLY A 73 5.65 -2.47 7.69
C GLY A 73 5.10 -3.70 6.95
N ALA A 74 4.90 -3.57 5.64
CA ALA A 74 4.66 -4.71 4.76
C ALA A 74 5.41 -4.54 3.45
N SER A 75 5.71 -5.65 2.78
CA SER A 75 6.36 -5.70 1.48
C SER A 75 5.83 -6.86 0.65
N CYS A 76 5.89 -6.76 -0.68
CA CYS A 76 5.66 -7.90 -1.56
C CYS A 76 6.97 -8.56 -1.92
N ILE A 77 7.05 -9.87 -1.72
CA ILE A 77 8.14 -10.71 -2.19
C ILE A 77 7.70 -11.30 -3.52
N VAL A 78 8.46 -11.02 -4.57
CA VAL A 78 8.24 -11.56 -5.92
C VAL A 78 9.12 -12.79 -6.09
N GLN A 79 8.54 -13.90 -6.53
CA GLN A 79 9.32 -15.08 -6.90
C GLN A 79 10.00 -14.81 -8.24
N PHE A 80 11.30 -15.05 -8.28
CA PHE A 80 12.11 -14.89 -9.49
C PHE A 80 12.82 -16.21 -9.76
N GLY A 81 12.64 -16.77 -10.94
CA GLY A 81 13.11 -18.13 -11.27
C GLY A 81 12.06 -19.21 -10.99
N SER A 82 12.41 -20.45 -11.32
CA SER A 82 11.51 -21.61 -11.31
C SER A 82 11.62 -22.51 -10.07
N ASP A 83 12.34 -22.07 -9.03
CA ASP A 83 12.51 -22.85 -7.79
C ASP A 83 11.48 -22.47 -6.73
#